data_AF-A0A367J4U7-F1
#
_entry.id   AF-A0A367J4U7-F1
#
_cell.length_a   1.000
_cell.length_b   1.000
_cell.length_c   1.000
_cell.angle_alpha   90.00
_cell.angle_beta   90.00
_cell.angle_gamma   90.00
#
_symmetry.space_group_name_H-M   'P 1'
#
loop_
_entity.id
_entity.type
_entity.pdbx_description
1 polymer ?
#
loop_
_entity_poly.entity_id
_entity_poly.type
_entity_poly.pdbx_seq_one_letter_code
_entity_poly.pdbx_strand_id
1 'polypeptide(L)'
;MATKKHSKLKSYLASNYVEFAEDQTSMRLNSLYSDFSKSHAVNPYAFEANVEFWRAIVLDCNQQGYLRTPKYATAINKHTIAEDFRRPLKGKPLALDCEHMEKKGDLMTIDKFIQTYTFKATWAEWFYHRLSPSRYWHSSGEDHIYVIMPTIELIAKHIISEHFEIPMKRTTDHLFTLSAFKHKYAHHFVNEIDLTEDDIMLILRYLHIHYGIAVGENVKGYGTTYQ
;
A
#
# COMPACT_ATOMS: atom_id res chain seq x y z
N MET A 1 8.90 -1.69 19.77
CA MET A 1 7.81 -1.92 18.79
C MET A 1 8.26 -2.74 17.57
N ALA A 2 9.43 -2.48 16.97
CA ALA A 2 9.95 -3.23 15.82
C ALA A 2 10.08 -4.76 16.06
N THR A 3 10.58 -5.19 17.22
CA THR A 3 10.68 -6.62 17.61
C THR A 3 9.33 -7.35 17.62
N LYS A 4 8.25 -6.68 18.04
CA LYS A 4 6.89 -7.24 18.03
C LYS A 4 6.33 -7.34 16.60
N LYS A 5 6.66 -6.37 15.73
CA LYS A 5 6.30 -6.38 14.30
C LYS A 5 6.95 -7.56 13.57
N HIS A 6 8.27 -7.72 13.70
CA HIS A 6 8.98 -8.85 13.09
C HIS A 6 8.50 -10.21 13.64
N SER A 7 8.15 -10.28 14.92
CA SER A 7 7.57 -11.50 15.50
C SER A 7 6.22 -11.84 14.86
N LYS A 8 5.32 -10.86 14.67
CA LYS A 8 4.02 -11.09 14.03
C LYS A 8 4.18 -11.53 12.57
N LEU A 9 5.02 -10.84 11.80
CA LEU A 9 5.30 -11.21 10.41
C LEU A 9 5.86 -12.64 10.32
N LYS A 10 6.82 -13.00 11.17
CA LYS A 10 7.38 -14.36 11.19
C LYS A 10 6.32 -15.42 11.51
N SER A 11 5.50 -15.18 12.54
CA SER A 11 4.41 -16.10 12.90
C SER A 11 3.38 -16.25 11.78
N TYR A 12 3.03 -15.14 11.12
CA TYR A 12 2.13 -15.15 9.97
C TYR A 12 2.70 -15.98 8.81
N LEU A 13 3.96 -15.73 8.44
CA LEU A 13 4.62 -16.48 7.37
C LEU A 13 4.67 -17.97 7.68
N ALA A 14 5.08 -18.36 8.89
CA ALA A 14 5.16 -19.76 9.30
C ALA A 14 3.79 -20.47 9.31
N SER A 15 2.70 -19.73 9.52
CA SER A 15 1.34 -20.30 9.58
C SER A 15 0.69 -20.41 8.21
N ASN A 16 1.03 -19.52 7.26
CA ASN A 16 0.35 -19.43 5.96
C ASN A 16 1.20 -19.95 4.79
N TYR A 17 2.51 -20.08 4.98
CA TYR A 17 3.44 -20.51 3.92
C TYR A 17 4.29 -21.69 4.40
N VAL A 18 4.12 -22.83 3.76
CA VAL A 18 4.80 -24.10 4.11
C VAL A 18 6.32 -23.94 4.06
N GLU A 19 6.84 -23.11 3.16
CA GLU A 19 8.27 -22.80 3.04
C GLU A 19 8.86 -22.15 4.30
N PHE A 20 8.03 -21.51 5.14
CA PHE A 20 8.45 -20.79 6.32
C PHE A 20 8.17 -21.52 7.64
N ALA A 21 7.65 -22.74 7.59
CA ALA A 21 7.42 -23.59 8.76
C ALA A 21 8.70 -23.71 9.62
N GLU A 22 8.55 -23.71 10.94
CA GLU A 22 9.68 -23.61 11.88
C GLU A 22 10.54 -24.87 11.94
N ASP A 23 9.99 -26.01 11.56
CA ASP A 23 10.59 -27.35 11.65
C ASP A 23 11.38 -27.76 10.41
N GLN A 24 11.32 -26.99 9.31
CA GLN A 24 11.95 -27.37 8.04
C GLN A 24 12.72 -26.23 7.37
N THR A 25 13.99 -26.50 7.06
CA THR A 25 14.71 -25.75 6.02
C THR A 25 14.54 -26.49 4.70
N SER A 26 13.53 -26.11 3.92
CA SER A 26 13.29 -26.73 2.61
C SER A 26 14.31 -26.27 1.57
N MET A 27 14.56 -27.10 0.54
CA MET A 27 15.36 -26.69 -0.63
C MET A 27 14.75 -25.45 -1.30
N ARG A 28 13.41 -25.35 -1.29
CA ARG A 28 12.65 -24.20 -1.79
C ARG A 28 13.03 -22.92 -1.04
N LEU A 29 13.04 -22.97 0.30
CA LEU A 29 13.44 -21.83 1.13
C LEU A 29 14.91 -21.44 0.90
N ASN A 30 15.81 -22.41 0.72
CA ASN A 30 17.21 -22.11 0.35
C ASN A 30 17.28 -21.37 -0.98
N SER A 31 16.51 -21.80 -1.98
CA SER A 31 16.44 -21.11 -3.28
C SER A 31 15.94 -19.67 -3.13
N LEU A 32 14.88 -19.44 -2.33
CA LEU A 32 14.32 -18.11 -2.09
C LEU A 32 15.28 -17.12 -1.42
N TYR A 33 16.15 -17.62 -0.52
CA TYR A 33 17.13 -16.80 0.19
C TYR A 33 18.47 -16.69 -0.53
N SER A 34 18.74 -17.52 -1.53
CA SER A 34 19.94 -17.44 -2.36
C SER A 34 19.90 -16.25 -3.33
N ASP A 35 21.05 -15.85 -3.84
CA ASP A 35 21.11 -14.98 -4.99
C ASP A 35 20.81 -15.79 -6.26
N PHE A 36 19.53 -15.85 -6.61
CA PHE A 36 19.04 -16.58 -7.78
C PHE A 36 19.05 -15.75 -9.07
N SER A 37 19.62 -14.53 -9.08
CA SER A 37 19.66 -13.64 -10.25
C SER A 37 20.29 -14.30 -11.48
N LYS A 38 21.35 -15.09 -11.28
CA LYS A 38 22.03 -15.86 -12.34
C LYS A 38 21.12 -16.90 -13.00
N SER A 39 20.09 -17.36 -12.29
CA SER A 39 19.12 -18.32 -12.84
C SER A 39 18.30 -17.71 -13.97
N HIS A 40 18.19 -16.38 -14.07
CA HIS A 40 17.50 -15.73 -15.19
C HIS A 40 18.05 -16.17 -16.56
N ALA A 41 19.37 -16.35 -16.68
CA ALA A 41 19.99 -16.77 -17.94
C ALA A 41 20.00 -18.30 -18.14
N VAL A 42 20.05 -19.08 -17.05
CA VAL A 42 20.29 -20.54 -17.10
C VAL A 42 18.99 -21.34 -16.96
N ASN A 43 18.04 -20.84 -16.18
CA ASN A 43 16.73 -21.44 -15.95
C ASN A 43 15.69 -20.33 -15.66
N PRO A 44 15.14 -19.68 -16.72
CA PRO A 44 14.18 -18.59 -16.58
C PRO A 44 12.92 -18.97 -15.77
N TYR A 45 12.43 -20.21 -15.92
CA TYR A 45 11.25 -20.68 -15.20
C TYR A 45 11.47 -20.72 -13.68
N ALA A 46 12.65 -21.19 -13.23
CA ALA A 46 12.97 -21.20 -11.81
C ALA A 46 13.16 -19.77 -11.26
N PHE A 47 13.75 -18.88 -12.06
CA PHE A 47 13.86 -17.47 -11.71
C PHE A 47 12.48 -16.82 -11.54
N GLU A 48 11.59 -16.97 -12.52
CA GLU A 48 10.23 -16.42 -12.50
C GLU A 48 9.42 -16.97 -11.32
N ALA A 49 9.50 -18.27 -11.05
CA ALA A 49 8.83 -18.88 -9.90
C ALA A 49 9.31 -18.30 -8.55
N ASN A 50 10.58 -17.89 -8.44
CA ASN A 50 11.09 -17.24 -7.24
C ASN A 50 10.61 -15.80 -7.11
N VAL A 51 10.61 -15.06 -8.22
CA VAL A 51 10.13 -13.68 -8.25
C VAL A 51 8.64 -13.61 -7.96
N GLU A 52 7.83 -14.45 -8.58
CA GLU A 52 6.39 -14.49 -8.34
C GLU A 52 6.05 -14.92 -6.92
N PHE A 53 6.83 -15.83 -6.33
CA PHE A 53 6.65 -16.22 -4.93
C PHE A 53 6.93 -15.04 -3.98
N TRP A 54 8.03 -14.32 -4.19
CA TRP A 54 8.33 -13.12 -3.40
C TRP A 54 7.29 -12.02 -3.61
N ARG A 55 6.80 -11.84 -4.83
CA ARG A 55 5.72 -10.92 -5.16
C ARG A 55 4.46 -11.27 -4.35
N ALA A 56 4.02 -12.52 -4.40
CA ALA A 56 2.83 -12.96 -3.66
C ALA A 56 2.95 -12.66 -2.16
N ILE A 57 4.10 -12.99 -1.56
CA ILE A 57 4.37 -12.73 -0.13
C ILE A 57 4.37 -11.26 0.21
N VAL A 58 5.04 -10.41 -0.59
CA VAL A 58 5.11 -8.97 -0.32
C VAL A 58 3.72 -8.34 -0.39
N LEU A 59 2.93 -8.70 -1.40
CA LEU A 59 1.58 -8.18 -1.56
C LEU A 59 0.66 -8.62 -0.43
N ASP A 60 0.63 -9.91 -0.13
CA ASP A 60 -0.19 -10.47 0.94
C ASP A 60 0.22 -9.88 2.30
N CYS A 61 1.50 -9.90 2.65
CA CYS A 61 1.93 -9.37 3.95
C CYS A 61 1.64 -7.86 4.12
N ASN A 62 1.59 -7.07 3.05
CA ASN A 62 1.12 -5.69 3.11
C ASN A 62 -0.39 -5.59 3.30
N GLN A 63 -1.16 -6.41 2.57
CA GLN A 63 -2.62 -6.51 2.73
C GLN A 63 -3.05 -7.01 4.12
N GLN A 64 -2.16 -7.62 4.88
CA GLN A 64 -2.37 -8.03 6.27
C GLN A 64 -1.79 -7.03 7.29
N GLY A 65 -1.29 -5.88 6.81
CA GLY A 65 -0.72 -4.83 7.66
C GLY A 65 0.66 -5.14 8.26
N TYR A 66 1.31 -6.26 7.91
CA TYR A 66 2.62 -6.63 8.44
C TYR A 66 3.76 -5.88 7.77
N LEU A 67 3.61 -5.53 6.50
CA LEU A 67 4.55 -4.67 5.78
C LEU A 67 3.97 -3.27 5.68
N ARG A 68 4.71 -2.29 6.19
CA ARG A 68 4.33 -0.87 6.19
C ARG A 68 5.55 0.00 6.47
N THR A 69 5.48 1.26 6.08
CA THR A 69 6.40 2.31 6.52
C THR A 69 5.82 3.06 7.73
N PRO A 70 6.61 3.92 8.41
CA PRO A 70 6.08 4.78 9.46
C PRO A 70 4.98 5.75 8.98
N LYS A 71 5.09 6.21 7.72
CA LYS A 71 4.15 7.18 7.13
C LYS A 71 2.95 6.53 6.44
N TYR A 72 3.12 5.34 5.87
CA TYR A 72 2.13 4.67 5.03
C TYR A 72 1.96 3.21 5.44
N ALA A 73 0.72 2.80 5.67
CA ALA A 73 0.32 1.39 5.81
C ALA A 73 0.29 0.67 4.45
N THR A 74 0.07 1.40 3.35
CA THR A 74 -0.07 0.84 1.99
C THR A 74 1.22 0.89 1.15
N ALA A 75 2.36 1.19 1.79
CA ALA A 75 3.64 1.32 1.12
C ALA A 75 4.77 0.56 1.84
N ILE A 76 5.81 0.25 1.09
CA ILE A 76 7.04 -0.41 1.56
C ILE A 76 8.27 0.41 1.18
N ASN A 77 9.37 0.20 1.90
CA ASN A 77 10.65 0.82 1.60
C ASN A 77 11.58 -0.19 0.91
N LYS A 78 12.01 0.13 -0.33
CA LYS A 78 12.89 -0.67 -1.19
C LYS A 78 14.15 -1.14 -0.48
N HIS A 79 14.73 -0.31 0.39
CA HIS A 79 16.01 -0.60 1.03
C HIS A 79 15.87 -1.49 2.27
N THR A 80 14.71 -1.48 2.93
CA THR A 80 14.52 -2.21 4.19
C THR A 80 13.71 -3.49 4.02
N ILE A 81 12.99 -3.66 2.91
CA ILE A 81 12.07 -4.78 2.72
C ILE A 81 12.74 -6.15 2.86
N ALA A 82 13.98 -6.31 2.38
CA ALA A 82 14.72 -7.57 2.56
C ALA A 82 15.03 -7.84 4.04
N GLU A 83 15.25 -6.79 4.84
CA GLU A 83 15.49 -6.94 6.28
C GLU A 83 14.23 -7.36 7.04
N ASP A 84 13.04 -6.98 6.56
CA ASP A 84 11.77 -7.44 7.15
C ASP A 84 11.63 -8.97 7.11
N PHE A 85 12.22 -9.62 6.09
CA PHE A 85 12.23 -11.08 5.92
C PHE A 85 13.49 -11.77 6.46
N ARG A 86 14.33 -11.10 7.25
CA ARG A 86 15.54 -11.72 7.82
C ARG A 86 15.18 -12.90 8.73
N ARG A 87 15.87 -14.03 8.54
CA ARG A 87 15.75 -15.22 9.41
C ARG A 87 17.05 -15.50 10.19
N PRO A 88 16.94 -16.08 11.40
CA PRO A 88 18.10 -16.62 12.12
C PRO A 88 18.87 -17.60 11.23
N LEU A 89 20.20 -17.53 11.25
CA LEU A 89 21.14 -18.41 10.53
C LEU A 89 21.10 -18.36 8.99
N LYS A 90 20.05 -17.79 8.37
CA LYS A 90 19.96 -17.59 6.90
C LYS A 90 20.23 -16.18 6.42
N GLY A 91 20.03 -15.18 7.30
CA GLY A 91 20.13 -13.78 6.90
C GLY A 91 18.89 -13.30 6.14
N LYS A 92 19.07 -12.30 5.28
CA LYS A 92 18.01 -11.72 4.44
C LYS A 92 17.98 -12.38 3.05
N PRO A 93 16.85 -12.35 2.33
CA PRO A 93 16.84 -12.73 0.92
C PRO A 93 17.78 -11.83 0.11
N LEU A 94 18.58 -12.45 -0.76
CA LEU A 94 19.61 -11.76 -1.55
C LEU A 94 19.09 -11.25 -2.89
N ALA A 95 18.07 -11.91 -3.45
CA ALA A 95 17.49 -11.58 -4.75
C ALA A 95 16.00 -11.17 -4.66
N LEU A 96 15.59 -10.57 -3.53
CA LEU A 96 14.28 -9.94 -3.41
C LEU A 96 14.25 -8.68 -4.29
N ASP A 97 13.70 -8.81 -5.49
CA ASP A 97 13.72 -7.77 -6.51
C ASP A 97 12.38 -7.00 -6.58
N CYS A 98 12.38 -5.75 -6.12
CA CYS A 98 11.23 -4.84 -6.27
C CYS A 98 11.08 -4.30 -7.69
N GLU A 99 12.13 -4.30 -8.52
CA GLU A 99 12.10 -3.72 -9.86
C GLU A 99 11.22 -4.54 -10.80
N HIS A 100 11.20 -5.87 -10.65
CA HIS A 100 10.27 -6.72 -11.37
C HIS A 100 8.81 -6.40 -11.03
N MET A 101 8.50 -6.22 -9.74
CA MET A 101 7.16 -5.88 -9.28
C MET A 101 6.74 -4.47 -9.75
N GLU A 102 7.69 -3.53 -9.81
CA GLU A 102 7.46 -2.20 -10.38
C GLU A 102 7.15 -2.25 -11.87
N LYS A 103 7.91 -3.04 -12.66
CA LYS A 103 7.66 -3.23 -14.10
C LYS A 103 6.29 -3.85 -14.37
N LYS A 104 5.83 -4.74 -13.50
CA LYS A 104 4.50 -5.36 -13.58
C LYS A 104 3.36 -4.41 -13.16
N GLY A 105 3.70 -3.28 -12.54
CA GLY A 105 2.74 -2.27 -12.07
C GLY A 105 2.19 -2.53 -10.68
N ASP A 106 2.69 -3.55 -9.97
CA ASP A 106 2.26 -3.85 -8.60
C ASP A 106 2.85 -2.85 -7.59
N LEU A 107 4.05 -2.37 -7.88
CA LEU A 107 4.73 -1.33 -7.12
C LEU A 107 4.82 -0.05 -7.94
N MET A 108 4.64 1.08 -7.29
CA MET A 108 4.81 2.39 -7.90
C MET A 108 5.50 3.32 -6.91
N THR A 109 6.54 4.05 -7.33
CA THR A 109 7.14 5.05 -6.43
C THR A 109 6.10 6.09 -6.06
N ILE A 110 6.20 6.67 -4.86
CA ILE A 110 5.26 7.71 -4.41
C ILE A 110 5.21 8.86 -5.41
N ASP A 111 6.36 9.32 -5.90
CA ASP A 111 6.42 10.42 -6.87
C ASP A 111 5.68 10.07 -8.17
N LYS A 112 5.91 8.86 -8.70
CA LYS A 112 5.20 8.38 -9.90
C LYS A 112 3.71 8.23 -9.65
N PHE A 113 3.31 7.78 -8.46
CA PHE A 113 1.91 7.69 -8.06
C PHE A 113 1.24 9.06 -8.05
N ILE A 114 1.85 10.04 -7.38
CA ILE A 114 1.29 11.40 -7.28
C ILE A 114 1.16 12.03 -8.67
N GLN A 115 2.14 11.83 -9.54
CA GLN A 115 2.10 12.33 -10.92
C GLN A 115 1.00 11.65 -11.74
N THR A 116 0.87 10.33 -11.63
CA THR A 116 -0.11 9.54 -12.38
C THR A 116 -1.54 9.84 -11.92
N TYR A 117 -1.74 9.95 -10.61
CA TYR A 117 -3.03 10.21 -9.97
C TYR A 117 -3.14 11.67 -9.50
N THR A 118 -2.65 12.58 -10.34
CA THR A 118 -2.83 14.01 -10.09
C THR A 118 -4.25 14.43 -10.40
N PHE A 119 -4.84 15.28 -9.55
CA PHE A 119 -6.13 15.88 -9.83
C PHE A 119 -5.95 16.87 -10.98
N LYS A 120 -6.74 16.74 -12.06
CA LYS A 120 -6.74 17.75 -13.12
C LYS A 120 -7.36 19.05 -12.57
N ALA A 121 -6.52 20.08 -12.44
CA ALA A 121 -6.78 21.28 -11.65
C ALA A 121 -7.88 22.18 -12.24
N THR A 122 -8.73 22.76 -11.39
CA THR A 122 -8.35 24.09 -10.89
C THR A 122 -8.64 24.31 -9.40
N TRP A 123 -9.52 23.53 -8.78
CA TRP A 123 -9.96 23.78 -7.39
C TRP A 123 -9.53 22.68 -6.39
N ALA A 124 -9.30 21.45 -6.86
CA ALA A 124 -8.80 20.35 -6.04
C ALA A 124 -7.32 20.54 -5.64
N GLU A 125 -6.47 21.03 -6.56
CA GLU A 125 -5.04 21.30 -6.28
C GLU A 125 -4.85 22.26 -5.08
N TRP A 126 -5.71 23.29 -4.98
CA TRP A 126 -5.74 24.22 -3.85
C TRP A 126 -6.12 23.56 -2.52
N PHE A 127 -7.13 22.68 -2.50
CA PHE A 127 -7.57 21.92 -1.30
C PHE A 127 -6.43 21.06 -0.72
N TYR A 128 -5.68 20.39 -1.60
CA TYR A 128 -4.56 19.54 -1.18
C TYR A 128 -3.39 20.33 -0.61
N HIS A 129 -3.14 21.55 -1.09
CA HIS A 129 -2.16 22.46 -0.47
C HIS A 129 -2.56 22.93 0.93
N ARG A 130 -3.86 22.84 1.31
CA ARG A 130 -4.39 23.36 2.57
C ARG A 130 -4.55 22.31 3.68
N LEU A 131 -4.87 21.06 3.33
CA LEU A 131 -4.91 19.95 4.29
C LEU A 131 -3.53 19.45 4.72
N SER A 132 -2.48 19.83 4.00
CA SER A 132 -1.09 19.50 4.32
C SER A 132 -0.38 20.77 4.82
N PRO A 133 -0.23 20.98 6.14
CA PRO A 133 0.63 22.05 6.69
C PRO A 133 2.07 21.96 6.18
N SER A 134 2.48 20.77 5.71
CA SER A 134 3.66 20.57 4.89
C SER A 134 3.43 21.12 3.48
N ARG A 135 3.85 22.39 3.30
CA ARG A 135 4.54 22.81 2.08
C ARG A 135 5.50 21.66 1.68
N TYR A 136 5.59 21.33 0.39
CA TYR A 136 6.51 20.32 -0.20
C TYR A 136 6.01 18.85 -0.29
N TRP A 137 4.98 18.59 -1.10
CA TRP A 137 4.99 17.39 -1.96
C TRP A 137 5.66 17.72 -3.30
N HIS A 138 6.77 18.47 -3.27
CA HIS A 138 7.78 18.39 -4.33
C HIS A 138 8.41 17.01 -4.20
N SER A 139 8.80 16.38 -5.33
CA SER A 139 9.52 15.11 -5.39
C SER A 139 10.26 14.85 -4.08
N SER A 140 9.71 13.97 -3.24
CA SER A 140 10.05 13.95 -1.81
C SER A 140 11.43 13.35 -1.56
N GLY A 141 12.18 13.03 -2.62
CA GLY A 141 13.34 12.14 -2.54
C GLY A 141 12.97 10.76 -2.01
N GLU A 142 11.67 10.43 -1.94
CA GLU A 142 11.15 9.14 -1.51
C GLU A 142 11.08 8.15 -2.69
N ASP A 143 12.03 8.22 -3.63
CA ASP A 143 12.21 7.27 -4.72
C ASP A 143 12.37 5.83 -4.24
N HIS A 144 12.67 5.67 -2.95
CA HIS A 144 12.82 4.39 -2.27
C HIS A 144 11.53 3.88 -1.62
N ILE A 145 10.42 4.65 -1.62
CA ILE A 145 9.13 4.21 -1.10
C ILE A 145 8.22 3.82 -2.26
N TYR A 146 7.79 2.56 -2.24
CA TYR A 146 6.86 2.01 -3.20
C TYR A 146 5.47 1.87 -2.58
N VAL A 147 4.48 2.51 -3.19
CA VAL A 147 3.06 2.25 -2.99
C VAL A 147 2.74 0.88 -3.57
N ILE A 148 2.03 0.06 -2.80
CA ILE A 148 1.57 -1.26 -3.23
C ILE A 148 0.20 -1.09 -3.88
N MET A 149 0.18 -1.08 -5.21
CA MET A 149 -1.01 -0.82 -6.01
C MET A 149 -2.15 -1.82 -5.74
N PRO A 150 -1.91 -3.15 -5.65
CA PRO A 150 -2.96 -4.10 -5.36
C PRO A 150 -3.67 -3.84 -4.02
N THR A 151 -2.97 -3.31 -3.02
CA THR A 151 -3.56 -2.94 -1.73
C THR A 151 -4.44 -1.70 -1.86
N ILE A 152 -3.96 -0.66 -2.56
CA ILE A 152 -4.76 0.55 -2.86
C ILE A 152 -6.04 0.17 -3.63
N GLU A 153 -5.91 -0.67 -4.65
CA GLU A 153 -7.04 -1.14 -5.45
C GLU A 153 -8.07 -1.91 -4.61
N LEU A 154 -7.60 -2.82 -3.76
CA LEU A 154 -8.45 -3.61 -2.89
C LEU A 154 -9.23 -2.70 -1.93
N ILE A 155 -8.53 -1.78 -1.27
CA ILE A 155 -9.12 -0.80 -0.36
C ILE A 155 -10.16 0.06 -1.09
N ALA A 156 -9.82 0.61 -2.26
CA ALA A 156 -10.72 1.43 -3.06
C ALA A 156 -11.99 0.66 -3.46
N LYS A 157 -11.85 -0.59 -3.92
CA LYS A 157 -12.98 -1.47 -4.26
C LYS A 157 -13.89 -1.70 -3.05
N HIS A 158 -13.32 -1.94 -1.86
CA HIS A 158 -14.10 -2.13 -0.64
C HIS A 158 -14.85 -0.85 -0.23
N ILE A 159 -14.21 0.32 -0.28
CA ILE A 159 -14.87 1.61 0.01
C ILE A 159 -16.10 1.78 -0.89
N ILE A 160 -15.94 1.53 -2.18
CA ILE A 160 -17.01 1.68 -3.16
C ILE A 160 -18.13 0.66 -2.88
N SER A 161 -17.80 -0.61 -2.70
CA SER A 161 -18.79 -1.67 -2.39
C SER A 161 -19.59 -1.30 -1.14
N GLU A 162 -18.91 -1.02 -0.03
CA GLU A 162 -19.55 -0.69 1.24
C GLU A 162 -20.39 0.60 1.15
N HIS A 163 -19.93 1.59 0.40
CA HIS A 163 -20.67 2.84 0.22
C HIS A 163 -21.99 2.62 -0.53
N PHE A 164 -21.99 1.80 -1.57
CA PHE A 164 -23.16 1.58 -2.43
C PHE A 164 -24.06 0.40 -2.00
N GLU A 165 -23.62 -0.44 -1.06
CA GLU A 165 -24.46 -1.47 -0.44
C GLU A 165 -25.56 -0.89 0.45
N ILE A 166 -25.33 0.30 1.04
CA ILE A 166 -26.29 0.95 1.92
C ILE A 166 -27.35 1.68 1.08
N PRO A 167 -28.66 1.37 1.24
CA PRO A 167 -29.71 2.04 0.48
C PRO A 167 -29.71 3.55 0.76
N MET A 168 -29.43 4.33 -0.28
CA MET A 168 -29.37 5.78 -0.20
C MET A 168 -30.78 6.35 0.01
N LYS A 169 -30.90 7.22 1.00
CA LYS A 169 -32.17 7.89 1.33
C LYS A 169 -32.17 9.34 0.84
N ARG A 170 -30.99 9.96 0.70
CA ARG A 170 -30.81 11.36 0.31
C ARG A 170 -29.58 11.56 -0.56
N THR A 171 -29.61 12.58 -1.41
CA THR A 171 -28.47 12.98 -2.26
C THR A 171 -27.23 13.40 -1.46
N THR A 172 -27.42 13.87 -0.22
CA THR A 172 -26.34 14.22 0.71
C THR A 172 -25.65 13.00 1.33
N ASP A 173 -26.20 11.80 1.19
CA ASP A 173 -25.61 10.57 1.75
C ASP A 173 -24.26 10.22 1.07
N HIS A 174 -23.98 10.83 -0.08
CA HIS A 174 -22.71 10.74 -0.80
C HIS A 174 -21.66 11.76 -0.36
N LEU A 175 -22.05 12.75 0.45
CA LEU A 175 -21.16 13.84 0.84
C LEU A 175 -20.54 13.55 2.20
N PHE A 176 -19.22 13.49 2.25
CA PHE A 176 -18.47 13.32 3.49
C PHE A 176 -17.55 14.52 3.73
N THR A 177 -17.45 14.94 5.00
CA THR A 177 -16.24 15.65 5.43
C THR A 177 -15.07 14.67 5.44
N LEU A 178 -13.84 15.16 5.31
CA LEU A 178 -12.66 14.30 5.39
C LEU A 178 -12.62 13.52 6.71
N SER A 179 -12.98 14.17 7.83
CA SER A 179 -13.04 13.52 9.14
C SER A 179 -14.08 12.39 9.20
N ALA A 180 -15.26 12.57 8.60
CA ALA A 180 -16.29 11.54 8.54
C ALA A 180 -15.88 10.39 7.61
N PHE A 181 -15.28 10.70 6.46
CA PHE A 181 -14.72 9.69 5.55
C PHE A 181 -13.66 8.85 6.25
N LYS A 182 -12.71 9.50 6.94
CA LYS A 182 -11.67 8.82 7.70
C LYS A 182 -12.27 7.96 8.81
N HIS A 183 -13.17 8.52 9.61
CA HIS A 183 -13.79 7.76 10.71
C HIS A 183 -14.52 6.51 10.20
N LYS A 184 -15.20 6.63 9.06
CA LYS A 184 -15.92 5.52 8.47
C LYS A 184 -14.99 4.46 7.88
N TYR A 185 -13.98 4.86 7.11
CA TYR A 185 -13.22 3.91 6.30
C TYR A 185 -11.85 3.57 6.88
N ALA A 186 -11.13 4.47 7.56
CA ALA A 186 -9.71 4.29 7.91
C ALA A 186 -9.36 3.09 8.81
N HIS A 187 -10.33 2.57 9.56
CA HIS A 187 -10.14 1.49 10.54
C HIS A 187 -10.85 0.19 10.19
N HIS A 188 -11.62 0.16 9.10
CA HIS A 188 -12.53 -0.94 8.76
C HIS A 188 -12.06 -1.74 7.53
N PHE A 189 -10.76 -1.74 7.25
CA PHE A 189 -10.23 -2.51 6.13
C PHE A 189 -9.89 -3.94 6.51
N VAL A 190 -9.97 -4.79 5.48
CA VAL A 190 -9.61 -6.20 5.49
C VAL A 190 -8.26 -6.37 6.19
N ASN A 191 -8.19 -7.28 7.17
CA ASN A 191 -6.97 -7.75 7.84
C ASN A 191 -6.18 -6.73 8.70
N GLU A 192 -6.84 -5.96 9.57
CA GLU A 192 -6.16 -5.10 10.58
C GLU A 192 -5.32 -3.94 10.00
N ILE A 193 -5.53 -3.54 8.74
CA ILE A 193 -4.83 -2.36 8.20
C ILE A 193 -5.43 -1.08 8.78
N ASP A 194 -4.69 -0.45 9.69
CA ASP A 194 -4.95 0.93 10.12
C ASP A 194 -4.31 1.92 9.15
N LEU A 195 -5.14 2.60 8.34
CA LEU A 195 -4.69 3.60 7.39
C LEU A 195 -4.21 4.88 8.09
N THR A 196 -3.09 5.41 7.61
CA THR A 196 -2.59 6.72 8.02
C THR A 196 -3.32 7.84 7.27
N GLU A 197 -3.12 9.08 7.72
CA GLU A 197 -3.59 10.25 6.96
C GLU A 197 -3.05 10.24 5.52
N ASP A 198 -1.76 9.91 5.35
CA ASP A 198 -1.14 9.89 4.04
C ASP A 198 -1.73 8.78 3.15
N ASP A 199 -2.05 7.60 3.71
CA ASP A 199 -2.73 6.54 2.96
C ASP A 199 -4.10 6.99 2.46
N ILE A 200 -4.89 7.69 3.30
CA ILE A 200 -6.22 8.21 2.91
C ILE A 200 -6.09 9.13 1.70
N MET A 201 -5.04 9.93 1.63
CA MET A 201 -4.80 10.84 0.51
C MET A 201 -4.43 10.09 -0.78
N LEU A 202 -3.63 9.02 -0.69
CA LEU A 202 -3.34 8.14 -1.83
C LEU A 202 -4.63 7.47 -2.34
N ILE A 203 -5.47 6.99 -1.42
CA ILE A 203 -6.73 6.34 -1.76
C ILE A 203 -7.71 7.32 -2.40
N LEU A 204 -7.86 8.55 -1.88
CA LEU A 204 -8.73 9.57 -2.48
C LEU A 204 -8.30 9.94 -3.90
N ARG A 205 -7.00 10.01 -4.18
CA ARG A 205 -6.45 10.20 -5.53
C ARG A 205 -6.85 9.07 -6.47
N TYR A 206 -6.64 7.84 -6.03
CA TYR A 206 -7.01 6.66 -6.79
C TYR A 206 -8.52 6.63 -7.08
N LEU A 207 -9.33 6.88 -6.05
CA LEU A 207 -10.80 6.95 -6.14
C LEU A 207 -11.29 8.04 -7.09
N HIS A 208 -10.67 9.21 -7.08
CA HIS A 208 -11.03 10.28 -8.00
C HIS A 208 -10.82 9.89 -9.45
N ILE A 209 -9.66 9.32 -9.77
CA ILE A 209 -9.31 8.97 -11.15
C ILE A 209 -10.11 7.77 -11.65
N HIS A 210 -10.30 6.73 -10.82
CA HIS A 210 -10.93 5.49 -11.26
C HIS A 210 -12.44 5.43 -11.03
N TYR A 211 -12.96 6.12 -10.02
CA TYR A 211 -14.36 6.07 -9.62
C TYR A 211 -15.06 7.43 -9.70
N GLY A 212 -14.37 8.49 -10.14
CA GLY A 212 -14.97 9.80 -10.36
C GLY A 212 -15.36 10.53 -9.07
N ILE A 213 -14.81 10.13 -7.92
CA ILE A 213 -15.09 10.81 -6.65
C ILE A 213 -14.57 12.25 -6.69
N ALA A 214 -15.46 13.20 -6.42
CA ALA A 214 -15.11 14.61 -6.31
C ALA A 214 -14.69 14.94 -4.87
N VAL A 215 -13.58 15.66 -4.71
CA VAL A 215 -13.03 15.99 -3.39
C VAL A 215 -12.98 17.50 -3.20
N GLY A 216 -13.98 18.07 -2.49
CA GLY A 216 -14.32 19.49 -2.22
C GLY A 216 -13.62 20.20 -1.05
N GLU A 217 -13.30 21.50 -1.15
CA GLU A 217 -13.14 22.40 0.03
C GLU A 217 -14.27 23.43 0.11
N ASN A 218 -14.55 23.92 1.33
CA ASN A 218 -15.39 25.10 1.57
C ASN A 218 -16.75 25.07 0.89
N VAL A 219 -17.39 23.90 0.89
CA VAL A 219 -18.86 23.89 0.87
C VAL A 219 -19.27 24.53 2.18
N LYS A 220 -19.41 25.85 2.19
CA LYS A 220 -20.12 26.60 3.22
C LYS A 220 -21.44 25.87 3.38
N GLY A 221 -21.56 25.05 4.43
CA GLY A 221 -22.78 24.31 4.68
C GLY A 221 -23.95 25.28 4.66
N TYR A 222 -25.12 24.81 4.22
CA TYR A 222 -26.36 25.60 4.29
C TYR A 222 -26.51 26.14 5.73
N GLY A 223 -26.13 27.41 5.96
CA GLY A 223 -26.10 28.01 7.31
C GLY A 223 -24.97 28.99 7.61
N THR A 224 -23.85 29.03 6.87
CA THR A 224 -22.81 30.07 7.11
C THR A 224 -23.06 31.31 6.27
N THR A 225 -23.55 32.37 6.90
CA THR A 225 -23.74 33.71 6.32
C THR A 225 -22.41 34.31 5.83
N TYR A 226 -22.46 34.99 4.69
CA TYR A 226 -21.36 35.82 4.21
C TYR A 226 -21.18 37.00 5.17
N GLN A 227 -19.98 37.18 5.71
CA GLN A 227 -19.47 38.47 6.18
C GLN A 227 -18.51 38.99 5.12
#